data_AF-A0A0C3NM30-F1
#
_entry.id   AF-A0A0C3NM30-F1
#
_cell.length_a   1.000
_cell.length_b   1.000
_cell.length_c   1.000
_cell.angle_alpha   90.00
_cell.angle_beta   90.00
_cell.angle_gamma   90.00
#
_symmetry.space_group_name_H-M   'P 1'
#
loop_
_entity.id
_entity.type
_entity.pdbx_description
1 polymer ?
#
loop_
_entity_poly.entity_id
_entity_poly.type
_entity_poly.pdbx_seq_one_letter_code
_entity_poly.pdbx_strand_id
1 'polypeptide(L)'
;SLTRKLGTLAFFIMLNPHDLMNVLVSHFAGISKGEWRIMSSYQRACLVASHPTTASLAFHEQIQAFVDVILRYKHGHGLFGTCTAYYGMVEVQGRGTLHCHMLVWVEGNPNPNQLRWKMHKDSTFKTSVTSWLEDIIKCELPGMTNVEDMCPDLALVMDDDEVDP
;
A
#
# COMPACT_ATOMS: atom_id res chain seq x y z
N SER A 1 -16.04 14.11 12.10
CA SER A 1 -15.08 13.28 11.34
C SER A 1 -15.84 12.36 10.39
N LEU A 2 -15.19 11.88 9.32
CA LEU A 2 -15.77 10.92 8.37
C LEU A 2 -16.25 9.65 9.07
N THR A 3 -15.48 9.13 10.04
CA THR A 3 -15.83 7.97 10.86
C THR A 3 -17.17 8.13 11.58
N ARG A 4 -17.48 9.33 12.10
CA ARG A 4 -18.78 9.59 12.75
C ARG A 4 -19.95 9.53 11.77
N LYS A 5 -19.73 9.91 10.50
CA LYS A 5 -20.78 9.99 9.48
C LYS A 5 -20.96 8.67 8.74
N LEU A 6 -19.87 7.96 8.47
CA LEU A 6 -19.82 6.80 7.58
C LEU A 6 -19.59 5.48 8.32
N GLY A 7 -19.32 5.54 9.63
CA GLY A 7 -19.01 4.36 10.44
C GLY A 7 -17.58 3.85 10.22
N THR A 8 -17.41 2.55 10.39
CA THR A 8 -16.11 1.87 10.34
C THR A 8 -15.55 1.88 8.92
N LEU A 9 -14.26 2.26 8.81
CA LEU A 9 -13.52 2.15 7.55
C LEU A 9 -13.43 0.69 7.09
N ALA A 10 -13.36 0.47 5.78
CA ALA A 10 -13.19 -0.86 5.20
C ALA A 10 -11.71 -1.20 5.05
N PHE A 11 -10.90 -0.25 4.56
CA PHE A 11 -9.49 -0.48 4.29
C PHE A 11 -8.62 0.67 4.80
N PHE A 12 -7.46 0.29 5.34
CA PHE A 12 -6.30 1.15 5.48
C PHE A 12 -5.29 0.73 4.40
N ILE A 13 -5.01 1.62 3.46
CA ILE A 13 -4.18 1.35 2.30
C ILE A 13 -2.94 2.24 2.36
N MET A 14 -1.76 1.64 2.24
CA MET A 14 -0.51 2.36 2.01
C MET A 14 -0.13 2.22 0.54
N LEU A 15 0.00 3.35 -0.16
CA LEU A 15 0.54 3.40 -1.51
C LEU A 15 1.95 3.97 -1.42
N ASN A 16 2.95 3.17 -1.80
CA ASN A 16 4.36 3.58 -1.83
C ASN A 16 4.94 3.42 -3.24
N PRO A 17 4.58 4.30 -4.19
CA PRO A 17 5.10 4.20 -5.54
C PRO A 17 6.61 4.48 -5.58
N HIS A 18 7.34 3.61 -6.28
CA HIS A 18 8.79 3.76 -6.39
C HIS A 18 9.17 4.78 -7.47
N ASP A 19 9.63 5.95 -7.05
CA ASP A 19 10.08 7.05 -7.91
C ASP A 19 11.24 6.69 -8.87
N LEU A 20 12.26 5.95 -8.43
CA LEU A 20 13.41 5.60 -9.28
C LEU A 20 13.10 4.59 -10.37
N MET A 21 11.98 3.86 -10.27
CA MET A 21 11.58 2.87 -11.29
C MET A 21 10.35 3.31 -12.06
N ASN A 22 9.71 4.40 -11.63
CA ASN A 22 8.51 4.91 -12.25
C ASN A 22 8.82 5.70 -13.52
N VAL A 23 8.42 5.15 -14.66
CA VAL A 23 8.58 5.82 -15.97
C VAL A 23 7.84 7.15 -16.08
N LEU A 24 6.81 7.42 -15.26
CA LEU A 24 6.14 8.72 -15.23
C LEU A 24 7.09 9.84 -14.78
N VAL A 25 8.09 9.53 -13.96
CA VAL A 25 9.13 10.52 -13.58
C VAL A 25 9.87 11.00 -14.83
N SER A 26 10.22 10.09 -15.76
CA SER A 26 10.86 10.48 -17.02
C SER A 26 9.99 11.41 -17.87
N HIS A 27 8.67 11.15 -17.90
CA HIS A 27 7.73 11.97 -18.64
C HIS A 27 7.70 13.40 -18.12
N PHE A 28 7.60 13.58 -16.80
CA PHE A 28 7.61 14.90 -16.17
C PHE A 28 8.98 15.58 -16.19
N ALA A 29 10.06 14.80 -16.25
CA ALA A 29 11.42 15.32 -16.43
C ALA A 29 11.74 15.71 -17.88
N GLY A 30 10.83 15.45 -18.84
CA GLY A 30 11.05 15.74 -20.26
C GLY A 30 12.05 14.79 -20.94
N ILE A 31 12.28 13.61 -20.37
CA ILE A 31 13.23 12.60 -20.86
C ILE A 31 12.46 11.48 -21.53
N SER A 32 13.01 10.92 -22.61
CA SER A 32 12.34 9.81 -23.29
C SER A 32 12.34 8.53 -22.44
N LYS A 33 11.32 7.68 -22.63
CA LYS A 33 11.25 6.37 -21.94
C LYS A 33 12.47 5.49 -22.25
N GLY A 34 13.06 5.64 -23.43
CA GLY A 34 14.28 4.90 -23.84
C GLY A 34 15.48 5.33 -23.00
N GLU A 35 15.72 6.64 -22.89
CA GLU A 35 16.81 7.20 -22.08
C GLU A 35 16.65 6.83 -20.59
N TRP A 36 15.43 6.92 -20.04
CA TRP A 36 15.17 6.53 -18.65
C TRP A 36 15.52 5.07 -18.34
N ARG A 37 15.21 4.16 -19.28
CA ARG A 37 15.44 2.71 -19.12
C ARG A 37 16.91 2.34 -19.11
N ILE A 38 17.75 3.08 -19.83
CA ILE A 38 19.20 2.83 -19.88
C ILE A 38 19.96 3.53 -18.75
N MET A 39 19.34 4.48 -18.03
CA MET A 39 19.97 5.11 -16.87
C MET A 39 20.23 4.09 -15.76
N SER A 40 21.34 4.29 -15.05
CA SER A 40 21.60 3.58 -13.80
C SER A 40 20.69 4.11 -12.67
N SER A 41 20.53 3.33 -11.60
CA SER A 41 19.79 3.79 -10.42
C SER A 41 20.38 5.07 -9.81
N TYR A 42 21.71 5.22 -9.87
CA TYR A 42 22.39 6.44 -9.42
C TYR A 42 22.03 7.66 -10.28
N GLN A 43 22.06 7.52 -11.61
CA GLN A 43 21.68 8.60 -12.52
C GLN A 43 20.22 9.03 -12.32
N ARG A 44 19.31 8.07 -12.12
CA ARG A 44 17.90 8.36 -11.80
C ARG A 44 17.76 9.07 -10.45
N ALA A 45 18.53 8.65 -9.43
CA ALA A 45 18.53 9.32 -8.13
C ALA A 45 19.03 10.77 -8.22
N CYS A 46 20.13 11.03 -8.94
CA CYS A 46 20.62 12.39 -9.18
C CYS A 46 19.59 13.26 -9.90
N LEU A 47 18.90 12.70 -10.90
CA LEU A 47 17.87 13.40 -11.65
C LEU A 47 16.68 13.79 -10.76
N VAL A 48 16.16 12.85 -9.96
CA VAL A 48 15.07 13.08 -9.00
C VAL A 48 15.47 14.10 -7.94
N ALA A 49 16.68 13.98 -7.38
CA ALA A 49 17.19 14.91 -6.38
C ALA A 49 17.34 16.34 -6.94
N SER A 50 17.70 16.47 -8.23
CA SER A 50 17.82 17.76 -8.91
C SER A 50 16.47 18.35 -9.35
N HIS A 51 15.44 17.51 -9.49
CA HIS A 51 14.11 17.90 -9.97
C HIS A 51 12.99 17.28 -9.12
N PRO A 52 12.90 17.60 -7.81
CA PRO A 52 11.96 16.94 -6.89
C PRO A 52 10.48 17.09 -7.27
N THR A 53 10.13 18.14 -8.02
CA THR A 53 8.78 18.33 -8.57
C THR A 53 8.39 17.21 -9.54
N THR A 54 9.32 16.64 -10.30
CA THR A 54 9.02 15.57 -11.28
C THR A 54 8.56 14.29 -10.58
N ALA A 55 9.23 13.92 -9.49
CA ALA A 55 8.82 12.80 -8.64
C ALA A 55 7.47 13.07 -7.96
N SER A 56 7.25 14.30 -7.50
CA SER A 56 5.98 14.71 -6.87
C SER A 56 4.80 14.64 -7.83
N LEU A 57 4.97 15.07 -9.09
CA LEU A 57 3.95 14.96 -10.13
C LEU A 57 3.67 13.50 -10.50
N ALA A 58 4.73 12.71 -10.72
CA ALA A 58 4.60 11.29 -11.01
C ALA A 58 3.87 10.53 -9.88
N PHE A 59 4.17 10.84 -8.62
CA PHE A 59 3.47 10.32 -7.46
C PHE A 59 1.99 10.75 -7.46
N HIS A 60 1.71 12.05 -7.65
CA HIS A 60 0.34 12.56 -7.68
C HIS A 60 -0.52 11.84 -8.72
N GLU A 61 -0.02 11.69 -9.95
CA GLU A 61 -0.71 10.97 -11.02
C GLU A 61 -1.00 9.52 -10.64
N GLN A 62 -0.07 8.82 -9.98
CA GLN A 62 -0.31 7.45 -9.54
C GLN A 62 -1.39 7.36 -8.46
N ILE A 63 -1.42 8.32 -7.52
CA ILE A 63 -2.47 8.37 -6.49
C ILE A 63 -3.83 8.68 -7.12
N GLN A 64 -3.92 9.64 -8.06
CA GLN A 64 -5.18 9.92 -8.76
C GLN A 64 -5.63 8.71 -9.59
N ALA A 65 -4.72 8.07 -10.34
CA ALA A 65 -5.03 6.86 -11.09
C ALA A 65 -5.55 5.73 -10.18
N PHE A 66 -5.01 5.58 -8.97
CA PHE A 66 -5.54 4.63 -7.99
C PHE A 66 -6.99 4.97 -7.58
N VAL A 67 -7.27 6.24 -7.28
CA VAL A 67 -8.63 6.68 -6.91
C VAL A 67 -9.61 6.48 -8.06
N ASP A 68 -9.22 6.83 -9.28
CA ASP A 68 -10.10 6.84 -10.45
C ASP A 68 -10.33 5.43 -11.01
N VAL A 69 -9.29 4.60 -11.06
CA VAL A 69 -9.34 3.29 -11.71
C VAL A 69 -9.61 2.16 -10.72
N ILE A 70 -8.94 2.17 -9.55
CA ILE A 70 -9.06 1.09 -8.57
C ILE A 70 -10.24 1.33 -7.65
N LEU A 71 -10.35 2.51 -7.03
CA LEU A 71 -11.49 2.82 -6.16
C LEU A 71 -12.76 3.18 -6.93
N ARG A 72 -12.60 3.75 -8.13
CA ARG A 72 -13.69 4.32 -8.94
C ARG A 72 -14.61 5.22 -8.10
N TYR A 73 -14.02 6.06 -7.25
CA TYR A 73 -14.78 6.92 -6.36
C TYR A 73 -15.73 7.83 -7.15
N LYS A 74 -17.03 7.81 -6.83
CA LYS A 74 -18.12 8.48 -7.60
C LYS A 74 -18.33 7.98 -9.05
N HIS A 75 -17.67 6.90 -9.45
CA HIS A 75 -17.73 6.34 -10.80
C HIS A 75 -18.24 4.88 -10.83
N GLY A 76 -18.99 4.48 -9.80
CA GLY A 76 -19.61 3.16 -9.70
C GLY A 76 -18.81 2.16 -8.87
N HIS A 77 -18.88 0.87 -9.24
CA HIS A 77 -18.19 -0.21 -8.54
C HIS A 77 -16.71 -0.26 -8.96
N GLY A 78 -15.82 -0.03 -7.99
CA GLY A 78 -14.38 -0.25 -8.10
C GLY A 78 -13.99 -1.67 -7.73
N LEU A 79 -12.67 -1.92 -7.64
CA LEU A 79 -12.11 -3.22 -7.29
C LEU A 79 -12.61 -3.73 -5.93
N PHE A 80 -12.74 -2.81 -4.95
CA PHE A 80 -13.18 -3.13 -3.60
C PHE A 80 -14.70 -2.98 -3.41
N GLY A 81 -15.47 -2.78 -4.48
CA GLY A 81 -16.90 -2.45 -4.41
C GLY A 81 -17.18 -0.95 -4.55
N THR A 82 -18.34 -0.49 -4.08
CA THR A 82 -18.72 0.94 -4.18
C THR A 82 -17.97 1.75 -3.12
N CYS A 83 -16.97 2.53 -3.54
CA CYS A 83 -16.27 3.46 -2.66
C CYS A 83 -17.19 4.65 -2.30
N THR A 84 -17.55 4.79 -1.04
CA THR A 84 -18.45 5.85 -0.53
C THR A 84 -17.70 7.07 -0.04
N ALA A 85 -16.46 6.89 0.41
CA ALA A 85 -15.52 7.97 0.72
C ALA A 85 -14.09 7.43 0.82
N TYR A 86 -13.12 8.33 0.68
CA TYR A 86 -11.75 8.07 1.07
C TYR A 86 -11.14 9.32 1.72
N TYR A 87 -10.08 9.13 2.49
CA TYR A 87 -9.23 10.19 3.04
C TYR A 87 -7.77 9.78 2.83
N GLY A 88 -7.00 10.56 2.10
CA GLY A 88 -5.58 10.30 1.84
C GLY A 88 -4.69 11.34 2.51
N MET A 89 -3.57 10.90 3.06
CA MET A 89 -2.53 11.75 3.65
C MET A 89 -1.18 11.37 3.04
N VAL A 90 -0.44 12.38 2.58
CA VAL A 90 0.87 12.21 1.93
C VAL A 90 1.97 12.54 2.92
N GLU A 91 2.92 11.62 3.06
CA GLU A 91 4.07 11.75 3.93
C GLU A 91 5.36 11.57 3.14
N VAL A 92 6.46 12.03 3.73
CA VAL A 92 7.82 11.83 3.21
C VAL A 92 8.47 10.69 4.01
N GLN A 93 9.00 9.68 3.32
CA GLN A 93 9.76 8.60 3.93
C GLN A 93 11.16 9.06 4.34
N GLY A 94 11.83 8.27 5.19
CA GLY A 94 13.21 8.56 5.64
C GLY A 94 14.25 8.69 4.52
N ARG A 95 13.91 8.37 3.26
CA ARG A 95 14.77 8.56 2.08
C ARG A 95 14.33 9.70 1.16
N GLY A 96 13.35 10.52 1.57
CA GLY A 96 12.85 11.66 0.80
C GLY A 96 11.76 11.34 -0.22
N THR A 97 11.34 10.08 -0.34
CA THR A 97 10.27 9.64 -1.26
C THR A 97 8.89 9.84 -0.66
N LEU A 98 7.88 10.05 -1.51
CA LEU A 98 6.49 10.22 -1.06
C LEU A 98 5.77 8.88 -0.93
N HIS A 99 4.96 8.74 0.12
CA HIS A 99 3.95 7.68 0.24
C HIS A 99 2.61 8.24 0.70
N CYS A 100 1.54 7.51 0.43
CA CYS A 100 0.18 7.89 0.79
C CYS A 100 -0.41 6.87 1.77
N HIS A 101 -0.88 7.36 2.92
CA HIS A 101 -1.77 6.63 3.82
C HIS A 101 -3.22 6.98 3.49
N MET A 102 -4.02 5.98 3.11
CA MET A 102 -5.39 6.17 2.67
C MET A 102 -6.38 5.35 3.49
N LEU A 103 -7.39 6.03 4.03
CA LEU A 103 -8.57 5.41 4.64
C LEU A 103 -9.67 5.31 3.58
N VAL A 104 -10.28 4.14 3.43
CA VAL A 104 -11.34 3.92 2.42
C VAL A 104 -12.60 3.36 3.09
N TRP A 105 -13.75 3.95 2.74
CA TRP A 105 -15.07 3.46 3.13
C TRP A 105 -15.76 2.84 1.91
N VAL A 106 -16.26 1.63 2.10
CA VAL A 106 -16.97 0.85 1.08
C VAL A 106 -18.39 0.58 1.54
N GLU A 107 -19.33 0.69 0.62
CA GLU A 107 -20.74 0.37 0.86
C GLU A 107 -20.91 -1.08 1.35
N GLY A 108 -21.74 -1.28 2.38
CA GLY A 108 -22.01 -2.61 2.93
C GLY A 108 -20.92 -3.16 3.86
N ASN A 109 -19.83 -2.41 4.11
CA ASN A 109 -18.81 -2.81 5.08
C ASN A 109 -19.41 -2.90 6.51
N PRO A 110 -19.42 -4.09 7.14
CA PRO A 110 -19.97 -4.24 8.48
C PRO A 110 -19.04 -3.62 9.52
N ASN A 111 -19.62 -3.02 10.56
CA ASN A 111 -18.83 -2.67 11.74
C ASN A 111 -18.39 -3.93 12.51
N PRO A 112 -17.41 -3.85 13.43
CA PRO A 112 -16.85 -5.04 14.08
C PRO A 112 -17.89 -5.92 14.81
N ASN A 113 -18.90 -5.30 15.43
CA ASN A 113 -19.97 -6.03 16.11
C ASN A 113 -20.87 -6.77 15.12
N GLN A 114 -21.24 -6.12 14.02
CA GLN A 114 -22.02 -6.74 12.94
C GLN A 114 -21.24 -7.85 12.24
N LEU A 115 -19.94 -7.64 11.99
CA LEU A 115 -19.07 -8.65 11.40
C LEU A 115 -19.02 -9.89 12.29
N ARG A 116 -18.73 -9.70 13.59
CA ARG A 116 -18.71 -10.78 14.58
C ARG A 116 -20.05 -11.52 14.65
N TRP A 117 -21.15 -10.78 14.68
CA TRP A 117 -22.49 -11.37 14.72
C TRP A 117 -22.78 -12.20 13.45
N LYS A 118 -22.46 -11.68 12.26
CA LYS A 118 -22.62 -12.41 10.99
C LYS A 118 -21.79 -13.68 10.97
N MET A 119 -20.51 -13.60 11.34
CA MET A 119 -19.63 -14.78 11.42
C MET A 119 -20.08 -15.83 12.44
N HIS A 120 -20.81 -15.42 13.50
CA HIS A 120 -21.38 -16.35 14.45
C HIS A 120 -22.67 -17.00 13.94
N LYS A 121 -23.49 -16.27 13.19
CA LYS A 121 -24.82 -16.73 12.73
C LYS A 121 -24.77 -17.50 11.42
N ASP A 122 -23.79 -17.21 10.58
CA ASP A 122 -23.66 -17.79 9.24
C ASP A 122 -22.26 -18.39 9.07
N SER A 123 -22.20 -19.73 9.06
CA SER A 123 -20.96 -20.49 8.90
C SER A 123 -20.37 -20.32 7.50
N THR A 124 -21.20 -20.17 6.47
CA THR A 124 -20.75 -19.96 5.09
C THR A 124 -20.07 -18.60 4.96
N PHE A 125 -20.69 -17.55 5.51
CA PHE A 125 -20.09 -16.22 5.55
C PHE A 125 -18.78 -16.22 6.32
N LYS A 126 -18.73 -16.88 7.48
CA LYS A 126 -17.49 -17.02 8.28
C LYS A 126 -16.37 -17.65 7.44
N THR A 127 -16.62 -18.80 6.82
CA THR A 127 -15.62 -19.50 6.02
C THR A 127 -15.18 -18.66 4.82
N SER A 128 -16.10 -17.95 4.16
CA SER A 128 -15.76 -17.05 3.05
C SER A 128 -14.84 -15.91 3.47
N VAL A 129 -15.11 -15.26 4.61
CA VAL A 129 -14.23 -14.19 5.14
C VAL A 129 -12.86 -14.75 5.50
N THR A 130 -12.80 -15.91 6.19
CA THR A 130 -11.52 -16.54 6.55
C THR A 130 -10.70 -16.91 5.32
N SER A 131 -11.30 -17.59 4.34
CA SER A 131 -10.61 -17.98 3.11
C SER A 131 -10.11 -16.76 2.32
N TRP A 132 -10.89 -15.69 2.26
CA TRP A 132 -10.47 -14.43 1.63
C TRP A 132 -9.25 -13.80 2.33
N LEU A 133 -9.23 -13.80 3.67
CA LEU A 133 -8.08 -13.30 4.43
C LEU A 133 -6.83 -14.15 4.21
N GLU A 134 -6.96 -15.47 4.21
CA GLU A 134 -5.85 -16.42 3.97
C GLU A 134 -5.31 -16.34 2.53
N ASP A 135 -6.14 -15.94 1.57
CA ASP A 135 -5.71 -15.76 0.18
C ASP A 135 -4.90 -14.47 -0.02
N ILE A 136 -5.19 -13.42 0.74
CA ILE A 136 -4.55 -12.10 0.59
C ILE A 136 -3.36 -11.92 1.53
N ILE A 137 -3.46 -12.42 2.75
CA ILE A 137 -2.41 -12.27 3.77
C ILE A 137 -1.41 -13.40 3.58
N LYS A 138 -0.24 -13.07 3.00
CA LYS A 138 0.89 -13.98 2.83
C LYS A 138 2.05 -13.52 3.70
N CYS A 139 2.56 -14.41 4.53
CA CYS A 139 3.77 -14.19 5.31
C CYS A 139 4.95 -15.03 4.77
N GLU A 140 4.71 -15.88 3.78
CA GLU A 140 5.71 -16.66 3.07
C GLU A 140 6.22 -15.98 1.77
N LEU A 141 7.41 -16.37 1.33
CA LEU A 141 7.91 -15.97 0.01
C LEU A 141 7.17 -16.76 -1.10
N PRO A 142 7.07 -16.21 -2.32
CA PRO A 142 6.45 -16.92 -3.44
C PRO A 142 7.07 -18.31 -3.67
N GLY A 143 6.23 -19.34 -3.65
CA GLY A 143 6.64 -20.73 -3.88
C GLY A 143 7.07 -21.50 -2.61
N MET A 144 7.08 -20.86 -1.44
CA MET A 144 7.26 -21.58 -0.18
C MET A 144 5.99 -22.36 0.17
N THR A 145 6.09 -23.68 0.22
CA THR A 145 5.00 -24.58 0.63
C THR A 145 5.23 -25.24 1.98
N ASN A 146 6.43 -25.08 2.54
CA ASN A 146 6.86 -25.70 3.78
C ASN A 146 7.24 -24.61 4.79
N VAL A 147 6.99 -24.88 6.06
CA VAL A 147 7.55 -24.09 7.15
C VAL A 147 9.05 -24.39 7.20
N GLU A 148 9.88 -23.35 7.06
CA GLU A 148 11.32 -23.51 7.30
C GLU A 148 11.53 -23.67 8.82
N ASP A 149 12.13 -24.79 9.22
CA ASP A 149 12.56 -24.97 10.61
C ASP A 149 13.57 -23.88 10.96
N MET A 150 13.47 -23.32 12.16
CA MET A 150 14.44 -22.34 12.64
C MET A 150 15.84 -22.91 12.54
N CYS A 151 16.69 -22.27 11.73
CA CYS A 151 18.11 -22.58 11.69
C CYS A 151 18.68 -22.37 13.11
N PRO A 152 19.21 -23.41 13.77
CA PRO A 152 19.72 -23.31 15.14
C PRO A 152 20.87 -22.29 15.29
N ASP A 153 21.55 -21.96 14.19
CA ASP A 153 22.77 -21.13 14.16
C ASP A 153 22.50 -19.62 14.05
N LEU A 154 21.24 -19.17 13.99
CA LEU A 154 20.87 -17.75 13.92
C LEU A 154 20.21 -17.22 15.20
N ALA A 155 20.37 -17.92 16.34
CA ALA A 155 20.10 -17.31 17.63
C ALA A 155 20.92 -16.01 17.72
N LEU A 156 20.23 -14.87 17.62
CA LEU A 156 20.83 -13.55 17.78
C LEU A 156 21.63 -13.58 19.08
N VAL A 157 22.95 -13.53 18.97
CA VAL A 157 23.80 -13.18 20.10
C VAL A 157 23.38 -11.76 20.44
N MET A 158 22.53 -11.62 21.45
CA MET A 158 22.31 -10.36 22.12
C MET A 158 23.62 -10.09 22.85
N ASP A 159 24.51 -9.31 22.24
CA ASP A 159 25.63 -8.71 22.95
C ASP A 159 25.04 -7.73 23.97
N ASP A 160 25.09 -8.12 25.25
CA ASP A 160 24.66 -7.32 26.40
C ASP A 160 25.65 -6.20 26.76
N ASP A 161 26.48 -5.75 25.82
CA ASP A 161 27.56 -4.79 26.07
C ASP A 161 27.54 -3.60 25.09
N GLU A 162 26.57 -2.69 25.28
CA GLU A 162 26.80 -1.26 25.04
C GLU A 162 25.80 -0.41 25.86
N VAL A 163 26.07 -0.30 27.16
CA VAL A 163 25.55 0.83 27.95
C VAL A 163 26.47 2.01 27.66
N ASP A 164 26.04 2.89 26.75
CA ASP A 164 26.70 4.16 26.46
C ASP A 164 26.59 5.08 27.72
N PRO A 165 27.69 5.70 28.20
CA PRO A 165 27.71 6.54 29.41
C PRO A 165 26.82 7.80 29.38
#